data_AF-A0A6L6ZUP5-F1
#
_entry.id   AF-A0A6L6ZUP5-F1
#
_cell.length_a   1.000
_cell.length_b   1.000
_cell.length_c   1.000
_cell.angle_alpha   90.00
_cell.angle_beta   90.00
_cell.angle_gamma   90.00
#
_symmetry.space_group_name_H-M   'P 1'
#
loop_
_entity.id
_entity.type
_entity.pdbx_description
1 polymer ?
#
loop_
_entity_poly.entity_id
_entity_poly.type
_entity_poly.pdbx_seq_one_letter_code
_entity_poly.pdbx_strand_id
1 'polypeptide(L)' 'MWKTLHQLAIPPRLYQICGWFIPWLAIASVVVLTVGWIWGFGFAPADYQQGNSYRIIYLHVPAAIWSMGIYASMA' A
#
# COMPACT_ATOMS: atom_id res chain seq x y z
N MET A 1 -23.49 -25.72 3.99
CA MET A 1 -22.15 -25.47 3.39
C MET A 1 -21.63 -24.04 3.64
N TRP A 2 -22.13 -23.30 4.65
CA TRP A 2 -21.69 -21.93 4.98
C TRP A 2 -20.99 -21.78 6.33
N LYS A 3 -20.54 -22.89 6.95
CA LYS A 3 -20.00 -22.85 8.31
C LYS A 3 -18.84 -21.85 8.44
N THR A 4 -17.92 -21.80 7.48
CA THR A 4 -16.79 -20.86 7.49
C THR A 4 -17.21 -19.40 7.39
N LEU A 5 -18.11 -19.06 6.47
CA LEU A 5 -18.66 -17.70 6.34
C LEU A 5 -19.41 -17.26 7.59
N HIS A 6 -20.16 -18.17 8.22
CA HIS A 6 -20.86 -17.89 9.47
C HIS A 6 -19.89 -17.67 10.65
N GLN A 7 -18.75 -18.36 10.66
CA GLN A 7 -17.70 -18.15 11.66
C GLN A 7 -16.94 -16.83 11.47
N LEU A 8 -16.79 -16.37 10.22
CA LEU A 8 -16.17 -15.06 9.91
C LEU A 8 -17.12 -13.89 10.21
N ALA A 9 -18.43 -14.12 10.27
CA ALA A 9 -19.40 -13.11 10.71
C ALA A 9 -19.32 -12.79 12.21
N ILE A 10 -18.61 -13.61 13.00
CA ILE A 10 -18.41 -13.39 14.44
C ILE A 10 -17.25 -12.39 14.63
N PRO A 11 -17.51 -11.14 15.09
CA PRO A 11 -16.50 -10.07 15.04
C PRO A 11 -15.19 -10.38 15.79
N PRO A 12 -15.21 -10.97 17.00
CA PRO A 12 -13.97 -11.34 17.69
C PRO A 12 -13.10 -12.35 16.92
N ARG A 13 -13.74 -13.31 16.25
CA ARG A 13 -13.03 -14.36 15.50
C ARG A 13 -12.39 -13.80 14.25
N LEU A 14 -13.10 -12.91 13.54
CA LEU A 14 -12.55 -12.19 12.40
C LEU A 14 -11.38 -11.30 12.82
N TYR A 15 -11.52 -10.55 13.92
CA TYR A 15 -10.47 -9.66 14.42
C TYR A 15 -9.18 -10.41 14.78
N GLN A 16 -9.29 -11.60 15.40
CA GLN A 16 -8.14 -12.46 15.67
C GLN A 16 -7.42 -12.91 14.40
N ILE A 17 -8.19 -13.32 13.39
CA ILE A 17 -7.64 -13.74 12.09
C ILE A 17 -6.93 -12.56 11.43
N CYS A 18 -7.58 -11.39 11.38
CA CYS A 18 -6.96 -10.16 10.85
C CYS A 18 -5.68 -9.81 11.63
N GLY A 19 -5.71 -9.88 12.96
CA GLY A 19 -4.56 -9.62 13.83
C GLY A 19 -3.36 -10.52 13.52
N TRP A 20 -3.61 -11.78 13.13
CA TRP A 20 -2.56 -12.68 12.69
C TRP A 20 -1.97 -12.31 11.33
N PHE A 21 -2.77 -11.79 10.40
CA PHE A 21 -2.31 -11.35 9.08
C PHE A 21 -1.61 -9.97 9.10
N ILE A 22 -1.98 -9.07 10.00
CA ILE A 22 -1.41 -7.72 10.12
C ILE A 22 0.13 -7.71 10.09
N PRO A 23 0.88 -8.49 10.90
CA PRO A 23 2.34 -8.42 10.90
C PRO A 23 2.94 -8.85 9.55
N TRP A 24 2.37 -9.88 8.91
CA TRP A 24 2.83 -10.34 7.59
C TRP A 24 2.56 -9.32 6.50
N LEU A 25 1.37 -8.70 6.51
CA LEU A 25 1.03 -7.63 5.58
C LEU A 25 1.88 -6.37 5.80
N ALA A 26 2.21 -6.05 7.05
CA ALA A 26 3.11 -4.95 7.38
C ALA A 26 4.52 -5.19 6.82
N ILE A 27 5.07 -6.39 7.02
CA ILE A 27 6.37 -6.77 6.45
C ILE A 27 6.33 -6.71 4.92
N ALA A 28 5.31 -7.31 4.30
CA ALA A 28 5.15 -7.28 2.85
C ALA A 28 5.04 -5.85 2.31
N SER A 29 4.30 -4.97 2.99
CA SER A 29 4.18 -3.56 2.65
C SER A 29 5.54 -2.85 2.68
N VAL A 30 6.32 -3.03 3.75
CA VAL A 30 7.66 -2.45 3.85
C VAL A 30 8.56 -2.96 2.73
N VAL A 31 8.58 -4.26 2.46
CA VAL A 31 9.42 -4.84 1.39
C VAL A 31 9.05 -4.24 0.04
N VAL A 32 7.77 -4.24 -0.34
CA VAL A 32 7.32 -3.74 -1.65
C VAL A 32 7.61 -2.25 -1.80
N LEU A 33 7.36 -1.44 -0.77
CA LEU A 33 7.66 0.00 -0.80
C LEU A 33 9.16 0.26 -0.95
N THR A 34 9.98 -0.45 -0.18
CA THR A 34 11.45 -0.26 -0.21
C THR A 34 12.00 -0.64 -1.58
N VAL A 35 11.55 -1.77 -2.15
CA VAL A 35 11.94 -2.20 -3.50
C VAL A 35 11.51 -1.17 -4.54
N GLY A 36 10.26 -0.68 -4.48
CA GLY A 36 9.75 0.34 -5.40
C GLY A 36 10.54 1.65 -5.32
N TRP A 37 10.92 2.10 -4.12
CA TRP A 37 11.72 3.30 -3.94
C TRP A 37 13.15 3.13 -4.46
N ILE A 38 13.80 2.01 -4.15
CA ILE A 38 15.14 1.72 -4.68
C ILE A 38 15.09 1.73 -6.21
N TRP A 39 14.07 1.13 -6.81
CA TRP A 39 13.90 1.11 -8.25
C TRP A 39 13.66 2.51 -8.85
N GLY A 40 12.69 3.24 -8.30
CA GLY A 40 12.29 4.57 -8.79
C GLY A 40 13.36 5.65 -8.58
N PHE A 41 14.04 5.68 -7.43
CA PHE A 41 15.05 6.69 -7.14
C PHE A 41 16.44 6.31 -7.64
N GLY A 42 16.79 5.03 -7.61
CA GLY A 42 18.12 4.54 -7.99
C GLY A 42 18.27 4.32 -9.49
N PHE A 43 17.29 3.69 -10.13
CA PHE A 43 17.44 3.15 -11.48
C PHE A 43 16.64 3.89 -12.55
N ALA A 44 15.60 4.64 -12.19
CA ALA A 44 14.82 5.39 -13.19
C ALA A 44 15.71 6.42 -13.90
N PRO A 45 15.67 6.52 -15.24
CA PRO A 45 16.44 7.54 -15.95
C PRO A 45 15.99 8.94 -15.55
N ALA A 46 16.90 9.91 -15.68
CA ALA A 46 16.55 11.32 -15.54
C ALA A 46 15.64 11.73 -16.71
N ASP A 47 14.63 12.55 -16.42
CA ASP A 47 13.77 13.12 -17.46
C ASP A 47 14.52 14.21 -18.24
N TYR A 48 14.16 14.40 -19.51
CA TYR A 48 14.80 15.36 -20.40
C TYR A 48 14.64 16.82 -19.93
N GLN A 49 13.48 17.19 -19.36
CA GLN A 49 13.19 18.56 -18.92
C GLN A 49 13.42 18.74 -17.42
N GLN A 50 13.06 17.73 -16.62
CA GLN A 50 13.07 17.82 -15.17
C GLN A 50 14.34 17.22 -14.52
N GLY A 51 15.20 16.57 -15.31
CA GLY A 51 16.42 15.95 -14.83
C GLY A 51 16.14 14.90 -13.75
N ASN A 52 16.93 14.91 -12.67
CA ASN A 52 16.79 13.98 -11.55
C ASN A 52 15.53 14.26 -10.70
N SER A 53 15.00 15.48 -10.71
CA SER A 53 13.83 15.87 -9.91
C SER A 53 12.57 15.10 -10.32
N TYR A 54 12.50 14.64 -11.57
CA TYR A 54 11.42 13.78 -12.06
C TYR A 54 11.17 12.57 -11.15
N ARG A 55 12.22 11.98 -10.57
CA ARG A 55 12.13 10.75 -9.78
C ARG A 55 11.23 10.91 -8.54
N ILE A 56 10.95 12.12 -8.08
CA ILE A 56 10.02 12.41 -6.97
C ILE A 56 8.59 11.94 -7.30
N ILE A 57 8.22 11.87 -8.59
CA ILE A 57 6.90 11.42 -9.04
C ILE A 57 6.54 10.01 -8.55
N TYR A 58 7.54 9.13 -8.42
CA TYR A 58 7.37 7.75 -7.96
C TYR A 58 6.92 7.63 -6.51
N LEU A 59 7.12 8.68 -5.69
CA LEU A 59 6.56 8.79 -4.35
C LEU A 59 5.29 9.64 -4.36
N HIS A 60 5.34 10.79 -5.03
CA HIS A 60 4.31 11.82 -4.95
C HIS A 60 2.97 11.37 -5.54
N VAL A 61 2.95 10.82 -6.76
CA VAL A 61 1.70 10.50 -7.47
C VAL A 61 0.91 9.40 -6.77
N PRO A 62 1.50 8.26 -6.38
CA PRO A 62 0.78 7.25 -5.61
C PRO A 62 0.24 7.78 -4.28
N ALA A 63 1.02 8.61 -3.57
CA ALA A 63 0.58 9.22 -2.32
C ALA A 63 -0.62 10.16 -2.51
N ALA A 64 -0.61 10.95 -3.60
CA ALA A 64 -1.71 11.84 -3.94
C ALA A 64 -3.00 11.06 -4.26
N ILE A 65 -2.91 9.95 -5.01
CA ILE A 65 -4.06 9.09 -5.33
C ILE A 65 -4.69 8.52 -4.04
N TRP A 66 -3.88 7.98 -3.13
CA TRP A 66 -4.39 7.44 -1.86
C TRP A 66 -4.97 8.53 -0.96
N SER A 67 -4.30 9.69 -0.87
CA SER A 67 -4.82 10.84 -0.11
C SER A 67 -6.19 11.28 -0.63
N MET A 68 -6.35 11.41 -1.95
CA MET A 68 -7.62 11.78 -2.56
C MET A 68 -8.68 10.68 -2.40
N GLY A 69 -8.30 9.41 -2.49
CA GLY A 69 -9.20 8.28 -2.27
C GLY A 69 -9.75 8.22 -0.85
N ILE A 70 -8.92 8.48 0.17
CA ILE A 70 -9.36 8.57 1.56
C ILE A 70 -10.35 9.73 1.72
N TYR A 71 -10.00 10.91 1.19
CA TYR A 71 -10.90 12.07 1.25
C TYR A 71 -12.25 11.78 0.59
N ALA A 72 -12.26 11.13 -0.58
CA ALA A 72 -13.48 10.73 -1.27
C ALA A 72 -14.31 9.71 -0.47
N SER A 73 -13.66 8.78 0.25
CA SER A 73 -14.36 7.78 1.07
C SER A 73 -15.01 8.31 2.35
N MET A 74 -14.65 9.53 2.75
CA MET A 74 -15.22 10.18 3.95
C MET A 74 -16.60 10.82 3.70
N ALA A 75 -16.99 11.04 2.43
CA ALA A 75 -18.27 11.62 2.03
C ALA A 75 -19.35 10.55 1.85
#